data_AF-A0A7Y0JUE2-F1
#
_entry.id   AF-A0A7Y0JUE2-F1
#
_cell.length_a   1.000
_cell.length_b   1.000
_cell.length_c   1.000
_cell.angle_alpha   90.00
_cell.angle_beta   90.00
_cell.angle_gamma   90.00
#
_symmetry.space_group_name_H-M   'P 1'
#
loop_
_entity.id
_entity.type
_entity.pdbx_description
1 polymer ?
#
loop_
_entity_poly.entity_id
_entity_poly.type
_entity_poly.pdbx_seq_one_letter_code
_entity_poly.pdbx_strand_id
1 'polypeptide(L)'
;MTAFRWGEPAHAITLPPEIRAVLGLAADNPPPPAPVTLPAPRALPFPGADVSDEARLGHAAGMSTEDLLLARSGQVPGVPDGVLRPATHDEILEILRIASEYRVAVVPYGGGTSVVGGLHAERNGFAGVIALDLARMNRLVDIDPISRTATFEAGIRAPEAETILASHGFTLGHFPQSFQYATLGGFAATRSSGQASSAYGRFDQMVVALRAATPTGSLDLGRAPQSAAGPDLRQLLLGSEGVFGVITQVTVRVRPASVLRYAGWRFPSFADGLRAMRSLAQDGPLPAVARLSDEVESQVSGVDGALAIFSSPDLDAPPLDPPGATPLGAAAGDAWQRGRYGAGYLRDALLDAGGWADTFETATFWHRVPDAYAAIRDALREAAPRAVVMCHVSHVYENGASLYYTLATKSDDDPVAQWRSVKKAAGDAVAAAGGTITHHHGIGRDHRPWYAGEIGPVGAAMLRGVKQAVDPAGILNPGILLP
;
A
#
# COMPACT_ATOMS: atom_id res chain seq x y z
N MET A 1 5.29 -8.84 13.30
CA MET A 1 3.84 -8.55 13.39
C MET A 1 3.16 -9.80 13.91
N THR A 2 2.28 -9.66 14.89
CA THR A 2 1.37 -10.75 15.28
C THR A 2 0.35 -10.93 14.16
N ALA A 3 -0.11 -12.17 13.89
CA ALA A 3 -1.09 -12.40 12.84
C ALA A 3 -2.32 -11.48 13.03
N PHE A 4 -2.72 -10.79 11.95
CA PHE A 4 -3.87 -9.87 11.92
C PHE A 4 -3.80 -8.69 12.90
N ARG A 5 -2.59 -8.25 13.28
CA ARG A 5 -2.37 -7.01 14.05
C ARG A 5 -1.17 -6.23 13.54
N TRP A 6 -1.31 -4.91 13.55
CA TRP A 6 -0.27 -3.99 13.17
C TRP A 6 0.82 -3.89 14.25
N GLY A 7 2.04 -4.08 13.80
CA GLY A 7 3.24 -3.92 14.62
C GLY A 7 3.33 -4.85 15.82
N GLU A 8 3.89 -4.31 16.91
CA GLU A 8 4.19 -5.07 18.12
C GLU A 8 3.18 -4.76 19.23
N PRO A 9 2.69 -5.78 19.98
CA PRO A 9 1.72 -5.57 21.06
C PRO A 9 2.17 -4.57 22.13
N ALA A 10 3.49 -4.40 22.34
CA ALA A 10 4.04 -3.45 23.30
C ALA A 10 3.73 -1.98 22.95
N HIS A 11 3.39 -1.69 21.70
CA HIS A 11 3.02 -0.36 21.20
C HIS A 11 1.50 -0.22 20.99
N ALA A 12 0.70 -1.17 21.48
CA ALA A 12 -0.76 -1.08 21.40
C ALA A 12 -1.26 0.18 22.12
N ILE A 13 -2.25 0.84 21.53
CA ILE A 13 -2.85 2.05 22.08
C ILE A 13 -4.27 1.80 22.55
N THR A 14 -4.71 2.57 23.54
CA THR A 14 -6.10 2.59 23.97
C THR A 14 -6.89 3.54 23.07
N LEU A 15 -8.06 3.10 22.61
CA LEU A 15 -8.94 3.94 21.80
C LEU A 15 -9.40 5.17 22.61
N PRO A 16 -9.14 6.41 22.14
CA PRO A 16 -9.52 7.63 22.84
C PRO A 16 -11.03 7.71 23.15
N PRO A 17 -11.45 8.21 24.33
CA PRO A 17 -12.87 8.33 24.70
C PRO A 17 -13.70 9.17 23.72
N GLU A 18 -13.09 10.20 23.13
CA GLU A 18 -13.73 11.09 22.17
C GLU A 18 -14.10 10.33 20.90
N ILE A 19 -13.21 9.45 20.41
CA ILE A 19 -13.46 8.60 19.25
C ILE A 19 -14.58 7.58 19.56
N ARG A 20 -14.59 7.00 20.77
CA ARG A 20 -15.68 6.11 21.21
C ARG A 20 -17.03 6.82 21.20
N ALA A 21 -17.08 8.04 21.73
CA ALA A 21 -18.30 8.83 21.80
C ALA A 21 -18.84 9.18 20.41
N VAL A 22 -17.96 9.66 19.52
CA VAL A 22 -18.32 10.02 18.14
C VAL A 22 -18.86 8.81 17.36
N LEU A 23 -18.28 7.63 17.55
CA LEU A 23 -18.69 6.40 16.87
C LEU A 23 -19.83 5.62 17.57
N GLY A 24 -20.30 6.09 18.73
CA GLY A 24 -21.35 5.40 19.50
C GLY A 24 -20.94 3.99 19.97
N LEU A 25 -19.65 3.81 20.28
CA LEU A 25 -19.10 2.56 20.79
C LEU A 25 -19.42 2.42 22.28
N ALA A 26 -19.63 1.17 22.73
CA ALA A 26 -19.89 0.90 24.13
C ALA A 26 -18.68 1.25 25.02
N ALA A 27 -18.95 1.50 26.30
CA ALA A 27 -17.90 1.67 27.30
C ALA A 27 -17.09 0.37 27.47
N ASP A 28 -17.79 -0.76 27.50
CA ASP A 28 -17.19 -2.09 27.54
C ASP A 28 -16.80 -2.58 26.14
N ASN A 29 -15.68 -3.30 26.04
CA ASN A 29 -15.27 -3.91 24.79
C ASN A 29 -16.13 -5.15 24.46
N PRO A 30 -16.37 -5.44 23.17
CA PRO A 30 -16.94 -6.72 22.76
C PRO A 30 -16.07 -7.91 23.19
N PRO A 31 -16.63 -9.14 23.11
CA PRO A 31 -15.86 -10.36 23.30
C PRO A 31 -14.60 -10.40 22.43
N PRO A 32 -13.54 -11.10 22.89
CA PRO A 32 -12.32 -11.24 22.12
C PRO A 32 -12.58 -11.92 20.76
N PRO A 33 -11.66 -11.77 19.79
CA PRO A 33 -11.71 -12.48 18.51
C PRO A 33 -11.96 -13.98 18.68
N ALA A 34 -12.73 -14.57 17.77
CA ALA A 34 -12.94 -16.01 17.76
C ALA A 34 -11.61 -16.74 17.47
N PRO A 35 -11.38 -17.91 18.08
CA PRO A 35 -10.18 -18.69 17.81
C PRO A 35 -10.17 -19.15 16.35
N VAL A 36 -9.02 -19.00 15.68
CA VAL A 36 -8.82 -19.48 14.31
C VAL A 36 -8.45 -20.96 14.35
N THR A 37 -9.20 -21.80 13.65
CA THR A 37 -8.85 -23.21 13.43
C THR A 37 -8.46 -23.41 11.98
N LEU A 38 -7.25 -23.91 11.73
CA LEU A 38 -6.76 -24.15 10.38
C LEU A 38 -7.09 -25.57 9.90
N PRO A 39 -7.41 -25.75 8.61
CA PRO A 39 -7.42 -27.07 8.01
C PRO A 39 -5.99 -27.64 7.97
N ALA A 40 -5.88 -28.96 8.02
CA ALA A 40 -4.61 -29.65 7.80
C ALA A 40 -4.00 -29.23 6.45
N PRO A 41 -2.69 -28.96 6.39
CA PRO A 41 -2.03 -28.58 5.15
C PRO A 41 -2.05 -29.74 4.16
N ARG A 42 -2.21 -29.44 2.87
CA ARG A 42 -2.07 -30.46 1.81
C ARG A 42 -0.61 -30.89 1.69
N ALA A 43 -0.39 -32.11 1.20
CA ALA A 43 0.96 -32.58 0.88
C ALA A 43 1.56 -31.74 -0.26
N LEU A 44 2.76 -31.23 -0.05
CA LEU A 44 3.48 -30.37 -0.99
C LEU A 44 4.72 -31.09 -1.54
N PRO A 45 5.12 -30.82 -2.80
CA PRO A 45 6.35 -31.36 -3.40
C PRO A 45 7.62 -30.66 -2.89
N PHE A 46 7.55 -30.03 -1.70
CA PHE A 46 8.59 -29.19 -1.13
C PHE A 46 8.95 -29.70 0.26
N PRO A 47 9.96 -30.57 0.41
CA PRO A 47 10.31 -31.15 1.71
C PRO A 47 10.80 -30.11 2.73
N GLY A 48 11.25 -28.93 2.27
CA GLY A 48 11.66 -27.81 3.12
C GLY A 48 10.55 -26.80 3.46
N ALA A 49 9.29 -27.07 3.09
CA ALA A 49 8.18 -26.19 3.42
C ALA A 49 7.86 -26.21 4.92
N ASP A 50 7.77 -25.03 5.51
CA ASP A 50 7.28 -24.83 6.87
C ASP A 50 5.76 -24.92 6.88
N VAL A 51 5.24 -26.01 7.43
CA VAL A 51 3.80 -26.32 7.47
C VAL A 51 3.19 -26.05 8.85
N SER A 52 3.92 -25.38 9.75
CA SER A 52 3.40 -25.01 11.07
C SER A 52 2.23 -24.03 10.95
N ASP A 53 1.26 -24.13 11.85
CA ASP A 53 0.13 -23.20 11.86
C ASP A 53 0.57 -21.75 12.11
N GLU A 54 1.62 -21.54 12.91
CA GLU A 54 2.21 -20.22 13.13
C GLU A 54 2.73 -19.59 11.82
N ALA A 55 3.55 -20.33 11.06
CA ALA A 55 4.06 -19.84 9.79
C ALA A 55 2.93 -19.62 8.78
N ARG A 56 2.00 -20.57 8.68
CA ARG A 56 0.88 -20.48 7.74
C ARG A 56 -0.04 -19.29 8.06
N LEU A 57 -0.40 -19.08 9.32
CA LEU A 57 -1.21 -17.93 9.75
C LEU A 57 -0.48 -16.60 9.50
N GLY A 58 0.82 -16.53 9.78
CA GLY A 58 1.62 -15.32 9.54
C GLY A 58 1.71 -14.90 8.07
N HIS A 59 1.39 -15.80 7.14
CA HIS A 59 1.47 -15.57 5.70
C HIS A 59 0.12 -15.72 4.97
N ALA A 60 -0.99 -15.80 5.73
CA ALA A 60 -2.30 -16.09 5.16
C ALA A 60 -2.98 -14.88 4.52
N ALA A 61 -2.69 -13.68 5.02
CA ALA A 61 -3.37 -12.47 4.59
C ALA A 61 -2.49 -11.22 4.75
N GLY A 62 -2.99 -10.10 4.22
CA GLY A 62 -2.42 -8.79 4.47
C GLY A 62 -3.09 -8.09 5.65
N MET A 63 -3.31 -6.80 5.47
CA MET A 63 -3.84 -5.84 6.43
C MET A 63 -5.07 -5.11 5.90
N SER A 64 -5.77 -5.66 4.91
CA SER A 64 -7.05 -5.11 4.43
C SER A 64 -8.08 -5.20 5.55
N THR A 65 -9.05 -4.29 5.57
CA THR A 65 -10.12 -4.34 6.58
C THR A 65 -10.93 -5.62 6.49
N GLU A 66 -11.15 -6.16 5.28
CA GLU A 66 -11.80 -7.46 5.11
C GLU A 66 -11.02 -8.60 5.76
N ASP A 67 -9.70 -8.69 5.51
CA ASP A 67 -8.85 -9.73 6.10
C ASP A 67 -8.92 -9.71 7.63
N LEU A 68 -8.88 -8.52 8.22
CA LEU A 68 -8.92 -8.33 9.67
C LEU A 68 -10.30 -8.70 10.25
N LEU A 69 -11.39 -8.29 9.60
CA LEU A 69 -12.75 -8.63 10.04
C LEU A 69 -13.01 -10.13 9.96
N LEU A 70 -12.59 -10.79 8.86
CA LEU A 70 -12.68 -12.23 8.71
C LEU A 70 -11.88 -12.95 9.80
N ALA A 71 -10.62 -12.56 10.02
CA ALA A 71 -9.79 -13.18 11.03
C ALA A 71 -10.40 -13.07 12.42
N ARG A 72 -11.03 -11.93 12.75
CA ARG A 72 -11.74 -11.74 14.03
C ARG A 72 -12.96 -12.65 14.18
N SER A 73 -13.59 -13.04 13.08
CA SER A 73 -14.67 -14.03 13.06
C SER A 73 -14.17 -15.48 13.09
N GLY A 74 -12.85 -15.70 13.22
CA GLY A 74 -12.23 -17.03 13.20
C GLY A 74 -12.00 -17.58 11.78
N GLN A 75 -12.23 -16.77 10.75
CA GLN A 75 -12.12 -17.15 9.34
C GLN A 75 -10.86 -16.55 8.73
N VAL A 76 -9.99 -17.40 8.18
CA VAL A 76 -8.79 -16.96 7.47
C VAL A 76 -8.78 -17.61 6.10
N PRO A 77 -9.48 -17.04 5.10
CA PRO A 77 -9.46 -17.59 3.77
C PRO A 77 -8.08 -17.35 3.14
N GLY A 78 -7.63 -18.28 2.30
CA GLY A 78 -6.35 -18.15 1.62
C GLY A 78 -5.12 -18.58 2.40
N VAL A 79 -5.28 -19.23 3.58
CA VAL A 79 -4.12 -19.78 4.30
C VAL A 79 -3.28 -20.69 3.39
N PRO A 80 -1.95 -20.49 3.31
CA PRO A 80 -1.09 -21.36 2.53
C PRO A 80 -1.01 -22.76 3.17
N ASP A 81 -0.70 -23.76 2.36
CA ASP A 81 -0.38 -25.12 2.82
C ASP A 81 1.04 -25.18 3.41
N GLY A 82 1.93 -24.27 3.01
CA GLY A 82 3.27 -24.14 3.58
C GLY A 82 3.99 -22.87 3.16
N VAL A 83 5.06 -22.55 3.86
CA VAL A 83 5.91 -21.37 3.60
C VAL A 83 7.31 -21.81 3.18
N LEU A 84 7.82 -21.23 2.09
CA LEU A 84 9.19 -21.40 1.64
C LEU A 84 9.97 -20.09 1.77
N ARG A 85 11.23 -20.20 2.21
CA ARG A 85 12.12 -19.07 2.47
C ARG A 85 13.43 -19.21 1.68
N PRO A 86 13.40 -19.00 0.35
CA PRO A 86 14.59 -19.04 -0.47
C PRO A 86 15.54 -17.88 -0.12
N ALA A 87 16.82 -18.10 -0.30
CA ALA A 87 17.87 -17.09 -0.10
C ALA A 87 18.50 -16.61 -1.40
N THR A 88 18.17 -17.20 -2.55
CA THR A 88 18.79 -16.86 -3.83
C THR A 88 17.78 -16.83 -4.97
N HIS A 89 18.13 -16.13 -6.05
CA HIS A 89 17.34 -16.10 -7.28
C HIS A 89 17.18 -17.51 -7.89
N ASP A 90 18.23 -18.33 -7.84
CA ASP A 90 18.22 -19.67 -8.44
C ASP A 90 17.35 -20.66 -7.65
N GLU A 91 17.32 -20.54 -6.31
CA GLU A 91 16.37 -21.29 -5.48
C GLU A 91 14.91 -20.95 -5.86
N ILE A 92 14.62 -19.68 -6.17
CA ILE A 92 13.28 -19.27 -6.61
C ILE A 92 12.94 -19.88 -7.97
N LEU A 93 13.86 -19.86 -8.94
CA LEU A 93 13.65 -20.49 -10.24
C LEU A 93 13.31 -21.99 -10.10
N GLU A 94 14.04 -22.70 -9.23
CA GLU A 94 13.77 -24.12 -8.99
C GLU A 94 12.42 -24.35 -8.31
N ILE A 95 12.04 -23.51 -7.34
CA ILE A 95 10.71 -23.55 -6.73
C ILE A 95 9.62 -23.33 -7.78
N LEU A 96 9.76 -22.34 -8.67
CA LEU A 96 8.78 -22.05 -9.71
C LEU A 96 8.68 -23.18 -10.74
N ARG A 97 9.79 -23.85 -11.07
CA ARG A 97 9.82 -25.02 -11.94
C ARG A 97 9.02 -26.18 -11.35
N ILE A 98 9.28 -26.53 -10.09
CA ILE A 98 8.56 -27.60 -9.36
C ILE A 98 7.08 -27.20 -9.21
N ALA A 99 6.79 -25.97 -8.81
CA ALA A 99 5.42 -25.50 -8.65
C ALA A 99 4.61 -25.60 -9.96
N SER A 100 5.25 -25.33 -11.10
CA SER A 100 4.63 -25.45 -12.43
C SER A 100 4.32 -26.91 -12.77
N GLU A 101 5.28 -27.81 -12.52
CA GLU A 101 5.16 -29.26 -12.74
C GLU A 101 4.00 -29.88 -11.93
N TYR A 102 3.89 -29.51 -10.65
CA TYR A 102 2.90 -30.06 -9.72
C TYR A 102 1.64 -29.21 -9.58
N ARG A 103 1.49 -28.13 -10.35
CA ARG A 103 0.39 -27.16 -10.25
C ARG A 103 0.15 -26.66 -8.82
N VAL A 104 1.20 -26.17 -8.17
CA VAL A 104 1.12 -25.50 -6.86
C VAL A 104 1.08 -23.99 -7.07
N ALA A 105 0.09 -23.30 -6.51
CA ALA A 105 0.05 -21.84 -6.56
C ALA A 105 1.14 -21.23 -5.67
N VAL A 106 1.77 -20.17 -6.13
CA VAL A 106 2.89 -19.49 -5.46
C VAL A 106 2.51 -18.03 -5.21
N VAL A 107 2.49 -17.62 -3.95
CA VAL A 107 2.21 -16.24 -3.53
C VAL A 107 3.51 -15.61 -3.05
N PRO A 108 4.11 -14.67 -3.81
CA PRO A 108 5.27 -13.92 -3.35
C PRO A 108 4.90 -13.11 -2.11
N TYR A 109 5.71 -13.23 -1.05
CA TYR A 109 5.47 -12.59 0.23
C TYR A 109 6.71 -11.77 0.64
N GLY A 110 6.47 -10.52 1.03
CA GLY A 110 7.49 -9.64 1.57
C GLY A 110 7.06 -9.09 2.93
N GLY A 111 6.45 -7.91 2.90
CA GLY A 111 6.09 -7.19 4.12
C GLY A 111 4.91 -7.75 4.90
N GLY A 112 3.98 -8.43 4.22
CA GLY A 112 2.66 -8.76 4.76
C GLY A 112 1.71 -7.56 4.84
N THR A 113 2.01 -6.44 4.18
CA THR A 113 1.33 -5.14 4.38
C THR A 113 0.31 -4.78 3.33
N SER A 114 -0.05 -5.70 2.42
CA SER A 114 -1.09 -5.46 1.40
C SER A 114 -2.42 -5.11 2.05
N VAL A 115 -3.13 -4.10 1.55
CA VAL A 115 -4.45 -3.68 2.06
C VAL A 115 -5.59 -3.94 1.07
N VAL A 116 -5.34 -4.76 0.05
CA VAL A 116 -6.28 -5.02 -1.07
C VAL A 116 -6.51 -6.53 -1.32
N GLY A 117 -6.27 -7.38 -0.31
CA GLY A 117 -6.38 -8.83 -0.47
C GLY A 117 -5.33 -9.46 -1.40
N GLY A 118 -4.24 -8.76 -1.71
CA GLY A 118 -3.21 -9.19 -2.67
C GLY A 118 -2.38 -10.44 -2.29
N LEU A 119 -2.57 -10.97 -1.07
CA LEU A 119 -1.90 -12.19 -0.59
C LEU A 119 -2.83 -13.41 -0.57
N HIS A 120 -4.09 -13.25 -1.00
CA HIS A 120 -5.09 -14.31 -0.97
C HIS A 120 -5.29 -14.92 -2.35
N ALA A 121 -4.42 -15.86 -2.72
CA ALA A 121 -4.51 -16.57 -3.99
C ALA A 121 -5.75 -17.49 -4.10
N GLU A 122 -6.28 -17.60 -5.31
CA GLU A 122 -7.29 -18.60 -5.67
C GLU A 122 -6.71 -20.02 -5.59
N ARG A 123 -7.39 -20.87 -4.84
CA ARG A 123 -6.98 -22.26 -4.61
C ARG A 123 -7.53 -23.24 -5.66
N ASN A 124 -8.61 -22.87 -6.35
CA ASN A 124 -9.32 -23.76 -7.24
C ASN A 124 -8.43 -24.21 -8.42
N GLY A 125 -8.37 -25.52 -8.64
CA GLY A 125 -7.54 -26.14 -9.67
C GLY A 125 -6.10 -26.42 -9.24
N PHE A 126 -5.58 -25.87 -8.14
CA PHE A 126 -4.20 -26.10 -7.71
C PHE A 126 -4.09 -27.23 -6.68
N ALA A 127 -2.98 -27.97 -6.73
CA ALA A 127 -2.68 -29.06 -5.81
C ALA A 127 -2.49 -28.53 -4.38
N GLY A 128 -1.89 -27.35 -4.24
CA GLY A 128 -1.74 -26.61 -2.99
C GLY A 128 -1.39 -25.15 -3.26
N VAL A 129 -1.22 -24.39 -2.19
CA VAL A 129 -0.79 -22.99 -2.21
C VAL A 129 0.42 -22.85 -1.29
N ILE A 130 1.49 -22.21 -1.76
CA ILE A 130 2.62 -21.82 -0.92
C ILE A 130 2.75 -20.31 -0.83
N ALA A 131 3.17 -19.82 0.33
CA ALA A 131 3.74 -18.49 0.46
C ALA A 131 5.25 -18.56 0.23
N LEU A 132 5.76 -17.71 -0.66
CA LEU A 132 7.18 -17.59 -0.97
C LEU A 132 7.74 -16.35 -0.27
N ASP A 133 8.20 -16.54 0.96
CA ASP A 133 8.70 -15.47 1.84
C ASP A 133 10.13 -15.08 1.47
N LEU A 134 10.29 -13.86 0.97
CA LEU A 134 11.56 -13.32 0.49
C LEU A 134 12.44 -12.75 1.60
N ALA A 135 12.07 -12.86 2.88
CA ALA A 135 12.80 -12.21 3.98
C ALA A 135 14.29 -12.57 4.09
N ARG A 136 14.73 -13.71 3.54
CA ARG A 136 16.16 -14.10 3.49
C ARG A 136 16.96 -13.42 2.37
N MET A 137 16.28 -12.76 1.43
CA MET A 137 16.87 -11.97 0.34
C MET A 137 16.88 -10.49 0.72
N ASN A 138 17.74 -10.11 1.68
CA ASN A 138 17.71 -8.82 2.36
C ASN A 138 19.02 -8.01 2.30
N ARG A 139 19.87 -8.24 1.29
CA ARG A 139 21.19 -7.60 1.19
C ARG A 139 21.23 -6.43 0.20
N LEU A 140 22.14 -5.49 0.45
CA LEU A 140 22.67 -4.61 -0.58
C LEU A 140 23.57 -5.44 -1.51
N VAL A 141 23.27 -5.41 -2.81
CA VAL A 141 24.00 -6.12 -3.85
C VAL A 141 25.09 -5.23 -4.45
N ASP A 142 24.76 -3.97 -4.73
CA ASP A 142 25.66 -3.01 -5.35
C ASP A 142 25.26 -1.57 -5.01
N ILE A 143 26.23 -0.65 -4.97
CA ILE A 143 25.99 0.77 -4.84
C ILE A 143 26.95 1.54 -5.75
N ASP A 144 26.37 2.36 -6.62
CA ASP A 144 27.10 3.27 -7.49
C ASP A 144 26.88 4.70 -6.99
N PRO A 145 27.84 5.29 -6.26
CA PRO A 145 27.73 6.66 -5.76
C PRO A 145 27.85 7.71 -6.87
N ILE A 146 28.43 7.38 -8.03
CA ILE A 146 28.59 8.28 -9.17
C ILE A 146 27.24 8.43 -9.87
N SER A 147 26.61 7.31 -10.25
CA SER A 147 25.28 7.29 -10.87
C SER A 147 24.15 7.50 -9.86
N ARG A 148 24.46 7.42 -8.56
CA ARG A 148 23.53 7.49 -7.43
C ARG A 148 22.42 6.45 -7.55
N THR A 149 22.83 5.21 -7.68
CA THR A 149 21.94 4.04 -7.71
C THR A 149 22.38 3.00 -6.70
N ALA A 150 21.42 2.27 -6.14
CA ALA A 150 21.69 1.14 -5.26
C ALA A 150 20.82 -0.05 -5.67
N THR A 151 21.42 -1.24 -5.73
CA THR A 151 20.75 -2.50 -6.01
C THR A 151 20.60 -3.28 -4.72
N PHE A 152 19.36 -3.65 -4.41
CA PHE A 152 19.02 -4.46 -3.24
C PHE A 152 18.35 -5.75 -3.65
N GLU A 153 18.52 -6.78 -2.84
CA GLU A 153 17.64 -7.93 -2.85
C GLU A 153 16.22 -7.52 -2.40
N ALA A 154 15.20 -8.11 -3.04
CA ALA A 154 13.82 -7.62 -2.97
C ALA A 154 13.13 -7.80 -1.60
N GLY A 155 13.64 -8.69 -0.76
CA GLY A 155 13.12 -8.96 0.57
C GLY A 155 13.59 -7.98 1.65
N ILE A 156 14.54 -7.09 1.36
CA ILE A 156 15.04 -6.13 2.35
C ILE A 156 13.92 -5.21 2.84
N ARG A 157 13.83 -5.02 4.16
CA ARG A 157 12.86 -4.11 4.78
C ARG A 157 13.32 -2.66 4.59
N ALA A 158 12.37 -1.74 4.41
CA ALA A 158 12.70 -0.34 4.15
C ALA A 158 13.58 0.34 5.23
N PRO A 159 13.42 0.08 6.55
CA PRO A 159 14.27 0.68 7.57
C PRO A 159 15.72 0.17 7.50
N GLU A 160 15.91 -1.10 7.15
CA GLU A 160 17.24 -1.69 6.97
C GLU A 160 17.93 -1.11 5.73
N ALA A 161 17.20 -0.96 4.62
CA ALA A 161 17.71 -0.32 3.41
C ALA A 161 18.13 1.14 3.67
N GLU A 162 17.31 1.93 4.37
CA GLU A 162 17.68 3.30 4.77
C GLU A 162 18.91 3.34 5.68
N THR A 163 19.03 2.42 6.63
CA THR A 163 20.21 2.33 7.51
C THR A 163 21.49 2.06 6.71
N ILE A 164 21.42 1.14 5.75
CA ILE A 164 22.55 0.83 4.86
C ILE A 164 22.89 2.01 3.95
N LEU A 165 21.89 2.70 3.38
CA LEU A 165 22.13 3.87 2.54
C LEU A 165 22.75 5.02 3.34
N ALA A 166 22.28 5.24 4.57
CA ALA A 166 22.80 6.28 5.45
C ALA A 166 24.29 6.08 5.75
N SER A 167 24.77 4.84 5.91
CA SER A 167 26.20 4.56 6.09
C SER A 167 27.05 4.90 4.87
N HIS A 168 26.43 5.09 3.71
CA HIS A 168 27.05 5.53 2.46
C HIS A 168 26.75 7.00 2.13
N GLY A 169 26.11 7.75 3.03
CA GLY A 169 25.76 9.16 2.82
C GLY A 169 24.54 9.39 1.94
N PHE A 170 23.71 8.37 1.73
CA PHE A 170 22.52 8.42 0.90
C PHE A 170 21.23 8.13 1.69
N THR A 171 20.09 8.42 1.07
CA THR A 171 18.75 8.03 1.49
C THR A 171 17.95 7.58 0.27
N LEU A 172 16.98 6.70 0.49
CA LEU A 172 15.98 6.39 -0.52
C LEU A 172 14.96 7.52 -0.59
N GLY A 173 14.55 8.06 0.57
CA GLY A 173 13.54 9.12 0.65
C GLY A 173 12.11 8.61 0.50
N HIS A 174 11.92 7.28 0.50
CA HIS A 174 10.63 6.63 0.28
C HIS A 174 10.04 6.12 1.60
N PHE A 175 9.18 6.95 2.20
CA PHE A 175 8.58 6.71 3.51
C PHE A 175 7.04 6.57 3.42
N PRO A 176 6.51 5.43 2.93
CA PRO A 176 5.08 5.14 2.98
C PRO A 176 4.64 4.84 4.43
N GLN A 177 3.33 4.85 4.71
CA GLN A 177 2.82 4.52 6.05
C GLN A 177 3.23 3.11 6.52
N SER A 178 3.43 2.18 5.58
CA SER A 178 3.89 0.81 5.85
C SER A 178 5.41 0.68 5.95
N PHE A 179 6.17 1.78 5.97
CA PHE A 179 7.63 1.82 5.95
C PHE A 179 8.28 0.83 6.93
N GLN A 180 7.78 0.71 8.15
CA GLN A 180 8.39 -0.14 9.18
C GLN A 180 8.40 -1.64 8.83
N TYR A 181 7.53 -2.08 7.93
CA TYR A 181 7.36 -3.49 7.60
C TYR A 181 7.45 -3.80 6.11
N ALA A 182 7.17 -2.87 5.21
CA ALA A 182 7.21 -3.16 3.79
C ALA A 182 8.65 -3.41 3.28
N THR A 183 8.75 -4.18 2.20
CA THR A 183 10.02 -4.50 1.52
C THR A 183 10.13 -3.76 0.19
N LEU A 184 11.36 -3.59 -0.32
CA LEU A 184 11.59 -2.93 -1.61
C LEU A 184 10.93 -3.68 -2.77
N GLY A 185 10.93 -5.01 -2.74
CA GLY A 185 10.18 -5.84 -3.70
C GLY A 185 8.67 -5.62 -3.63
N GLY A 186 8.12 -5.50 -2.42
CA GLY A 186 6.71 -5.16 -2.21
C GLY A 186 6.37 -3.78 -2.78
N PHE A 187 7.22 -2.77 -2.53
CA PHE A 187 7.04 -1.43 -3.08
C PHE A 187 7.03 -1.40 -4.62
N ALA A 188 7.90 -2.20 -5.26
CA ALA A 188 7.91 -2.36 -6.71
C ALA A 188 6.63 -3.06 -7.19
N ALA A 189 6.27 -4.18 -6.57
CA ALA A 189 5.13 -5.00 -6.97
C ALA A 189 3.79 -4.27 -6.84
N THR A 190 3.67 -3.28 -5.96
CA THR A 190 2.42 -2.50 -5.74
C THR A 190 2.48 -1.06 -6.23
N ARG A 191 3.61 -0.60 -6.81
CA ARG A 191 3.85 0.81 -7.19
C ARG A 191 3.58 1.79 -6.05
N SER A 192 4.04 1.44 -4.84
CA SER A 192 3.78 2.23 -3.64
C SER A 192 4.23 3.69 -3.76
N SER A 193 3.61 4.58 -2.98
CA SER A 193 3.97 5.99 -2.89
C SER A 193 4.41 6.34 -1.47
N GLY A 194 5.54 7.05 -1.36
CA GLY A 194 6.04 7.59 -0.11
C GLY A 194 5.54 9.03 0.08
N GLN A 195 5.44 9.47 1.33
CA GLN A 195 4.87 10.80 1.65
C GLN A 195 5.62 11.97 1.01
N ALA A 196 6.91 11.79 0.69
CA ALA A 196 7.78 12.78 0.07
C ALA A 196 7.96 12.58 -1.45
N SER A 197 7.02 11.89 -2.12
CA SER A 197 7.16 11.51 -3.53
C SER A 197 7.28 12.70 -4.49
N SER A 198 6.86 13.91 -4.09
CA SER A 198 7.06 15.13 -4.90
C SER A 198 8.54 15.41 -5.14
N ALA A 199 9.41 15.11 -4.16
CA ALA A 199 10.86 15.31 -4.28
C ALA A 199 11.62 14.06 -4.74
N TYR A 200 11.21 12.88 -4.27
CA TYR A 200 11.94 11.63 -4.50
C TYR A 200 11.37 10.78 -5.65
N GLY A 201 10.13 11.03 -6.05
CA GLY A 201 9.34 10.20 -6.95
C GLY A 201 8.53 9.14 -6.21
N ARG A 202 7.49 8.62 -6.86
CA ARG A 202 6.86 7.35 -6.47
C ARG A 202 7.85 6.21 -6.66
N PHE A 203 7.64 5.08 -6.00
CA PHE A 203 8.61 3.98 -6.05
C PHE A 203 8.87 3.48 -7.48
N ASP A 204 7.83 3.37 -8.30
CA ASP A 204 7.94 2.99 -9.72
C ASP A 204 8.77 3.97 -10.56
N GLN A 205 8.83 5.25 -10.17
CA GLN A 205 9.67 6.27 -10.80
C GLN A 205 11.11 6.22 -10.28
N MET A 206 11.35 5.62 -9.11
CA MET A 206 12.68 5.47 -8.52
C MET A 206 13.42 4.26 -9.09
N VAL A 207 12.70 3.20 -9.47
CA VAL A 207 13.26 1.98 -10.03
C VAL A 207 13.92 2.25 -11.40
N VAL A 208 15.20 1.88 -11.52
CA VAL A 208 15.96 1.95 -12.77
C VAL A 208 16.21 0.57 -13.37
N ALA A 209 16.30 -0.48 -12.55
CA ALA A 209 16.46 -1.86 -13.00
C ALA A 209 15.73 -2.84 -12.08
N LEU A 210 15.35 -3.99 -12.63
CA LEU A 210 14.72 -5.11 -11.92
C LEU A 210 15.31 -6.43 -12.39
N ARG A 211 15.48 -7.36 -11.45
CA ARG A 211 15.66 -8.78 -11.75
C ARG A 211 14.47 -9.55 -11.18
N ALA A 212 13.87 -10.42 -11.99
CA ALA A 212 12.75 -11.26 -11.58
C ALA A 212 12.88 -12.69 -12.09
N ALA A 213 12.36 -13.63 -11.30
CA ALA A 213 12.21 -15.02 -11.67
C ALA A 213 10.77 -15.29 -12.13
N THR A 214 10.61 -15.97 -13.27
CA THR A 214 9.33 -16.42 -13.80
C THR A 214 9.38 -17.93 -14.05
N PRO A 215 8.23 -18.62 -14.12
CA PRO A 215 8.17 -20.02 -14.56
C PRO A 215 8.89 -20.32 -15.89
N THR A 216 9.01 -19.33 -16.76
CA THR A 216 9.68 -19.47 -18.07
C THR A 216 11.14 -19.01 -18.10
N GLY A 217 11.67 -18.53 -16.97
CA GLY A 217 13.05 -18.07 -16.84
C GLY A 217 13.21 -16.70 -16.20
N SER A 218 14.43 -16.19 -16.22
CA SER A 218 14.80 -14.91 -15.62
C SER A 218 14.52 -13.72 -16.53
N LEU A 219 14.14 -12.60 -15.92
CA LEU A 219 14.07 -11.29 -16.55
C LEU A 219 15.08 -10.35 -15.88
N ASP A 220 15.98 -9.78 -16.68
CA ASP A 220 16.93 -8.75 -16.28
C ASP A 220 16.64 -7.46 -17.07
N LEU A 221 16.00 -6.50 -16.42
CA LEU A 221 15.38 -5.33 -17.06
C LEU A 221 16.02 -4.04 -16.57
N GLY A 222 16.15 -3.04 -17.47
CA GLY A 222 16.68 -1.72 -17.12
C GLY A 222 18.20 -1.62 -17.19
N ARG A 223 18.76 -1.65 -18.40
CA ARG A 223 20.22 -1.60 -18.65
C ARG A 223 20.82 -0.19 -18.69
N ALA A 224 19.99 0.81 -18.95
CA ALA A 224 20.41 2.19 -19.16
C ALA A 224 19.28 3.18 -18.82
N PRO A 225 19.59 4.43 -18.45
CA PRO A 225 18.58 5.46 -18.24
C PRO A 225 17.88 5.84 -19.55
N GLN A 226 16.59 6.19 -19.45
CA GLN A 226 15.79 6.84 -20.51
C GLN A 226 15.90 6.19 -21.91
N SER A 227 15.80 4.88 -21.99
CA SER A 227 15.82 4.15 -23.26
C SER A 227 14.49 4.29 -24.01
N ALA A 228 14.56 4.52 -25.33
CA ALA A 228 13.41 4.43 -26.25
C ALA A 228 13.32 3.07 -26.97
N ALA A 229 14.08 2.06 -26.51
CA ALA A 229 14.11 0.73 -27.11
C ALA A 229 12.84 -0.07 -26.76
N GLY A 230 11.76 0.16 -27.53
CA GLY A 230 10.50 -0.55 -27.40
C GLY A 230 9.73 -0.25 -26.10
N PRO A 231 8.67 -1.02 -25.81
CA PRO A 231 7.93 -0.90 -24.55
C PRO A 231 8.82 -1.19 -23.33
N ASP A 232 8.70 -0.37 -22.29
CA ASP A 232 9.44 -0.58 -21.04
C ASP A 232 8.87 -1.78 -20.26
N LEU A 233 9.50 -2.94 -20.41
CA LEU A 233 9.08 -4.17 -19.74
C LEU A 233 9.15 -4.09 -18.21
N ARG A 234 9.88 -3.13 -17.62
CA ARG A 234 9.84 -2.91 -16.16
C ARG A 234 8.42 -2.57 -15.71
N GLN A 235 7.65 -1.85 -16.54
CA GLN A 235 6.26 -1.48 -16.26
C GLN A 235 5.31 -2.69 -16.23
N LEU A 236 5.71 -3.85 -16.77
CA LEU A 236 4.95 -5.08 -16.58
C LEU A 236 5.12 -5.61 -15.15
N LEU A 237 6.33 -5.55 -14.57
CA LEU A 237 6.58 -6.03 -13.20
C LEU A 237 6.15 -5.01 -12.13
N LEU A 238 6.31 -3.72 -12.39
CA LEU A 238 5.92 -2.63 -11.49
C LEU A 238 4.39 -2.52 -11.43
N GLY A 239 3.80 -2.95 -10.32
CA GLY A 239 2.34 -3.06 -10.17
C GLY A 239 1.78 -4.43 -10.55
N SER A 240 2.64 -5.43 -10.78
CA SER A 240 2.20 -6.79 -11.12
C SER A 240 1.62 -7.57 -9.94
N GLU A 241 1.86 -7.11 -8.69
CA GLU A 241 1.41 -7.79 -7.47
C GLU A 241 1.80 -9.28 -7.44
N GLY A 242 2.96 -9.62 -8.01
CA GLY A 242 3.49 -10.99 -8.07
C GLY A 242 2.88 -11.86 -9.16
N VAL A 243 2.00 -11.33 -10.01
CA VAL A 243 1.29 -12.11 -11.04
C VAL A 243 2.16 -12.45 -12.25
N PHE A 244 3.17 -11.62 -12.56
CA PHE A 244 4.06 -11.83 -13.72
C PHE A 244 5.47 -12.29 -13.38
N GLY A 245 5.79 -12.44 -12.09
CA GLY A 245 7.10 -12.90 -11.66
C GLY A 245 7.37 -12.58 -10.19
N VAL A 246 8.39 -13.23 -9.65
CA VAL A 246 8.94 -12.93 -8.33
C VAL A 246 10.08 -11.95 -8.52
N ILE A 247 9.90 -10.69 -8.12
CA ILE A 247 10.98 -9.70 -8.12
C ILE A 247 12.02 -10.13 -7.08
N THR A 248 13.26 -10.34 -7.51
CA THR A 248 14.35 -10.81 -6.64
C THR A 248 15.37 -9.73 -6.33
N GLN A 249 15.55 -8.75 -7.23
CA GLN A 249 16.39 -7.57 -7.00
C GLN A 249 15.74 -6.32 -7.58
N VAL A 250 15.96 -5.19 -6.93
CA VAL A 250 15.51 -3.87 -7.34
C VAL A 250 16.68 -2.91 -7.30
N THR A 251 16.95 -2.23 -8.42
CA THR A 251 17.89 -1.11 -8.47
C THR A 251 17.10 0.20 -8.48
N VAL A 252 17.40 1.08 -7.51
CA VAL A 252 16.71 2.34 -7.30
C VAL A 252 17.67 3.52 -7.36
N ARG A 253 17.17 4.68 -7.80
CA ARG A 253 17.87 5.95 -7.60
C ARG A 253 17.92 6.29 -6.11
N VAL A 254 19.05 6.82 -5.66
CA VAL A 254 19.25 7.30 -4.29
C VAL A 254 19.60 8.80 -4.30
N ARG A 255 19.43 9.46 -3.16
CA ARG A 255 19.72 10.89 -2.97
C ARG A 255 20.69 11.07 -1.81
N PRO A 256 21.51 12.13 -1.79
CA PRO A 256 22.28 12.48 -0.61
C PRO A 256 21.38 12.56 0.63
N ALA A 257 21.89 12.07 1.76
CA ALA A 257 21.17 12.11 3.03
C ALA A 257 20.79 13.56 3.39
N SER A 258 19.58 13.75 3.89
CA SER A 258 19.01 15.08 4.13
C SER A 258 17.85 15.05 5.12
N VAL A 259 17.54 16.21 5.69
CA VAL A 259 16.45 16.36 6.67
C VAL A 259 15.38 17.28 6.11
N LEU A 260 14.14 16.77 6.05
CA LEU A 260 12.97 17.57 5.74
C LEU A 260 12.48 18.27 7.01
N ARG A 261 12.18 19.57 6.89
CA ARG A 261 11.50 20.36 7.92
C ARG A 261 10.02 20.45 7.60
N TYR A 262 9.16 20.40 8.61
CA TYR A 262 7.71 20.42 8.44
C TYR A 262 7.10 21.62 9.18
N ALA A 263 6.03 22.17 8.64
CA ALA A 263 5.16 23.10 9.36
C ALA A 263 3.70 22.89 8.95
N GLY A 264 2.80 23.52 9.69
CA GLY A 264 1.36 23.51 9.40
C GLY A 264 0.83 24.87 8.98
N TRP A 265 -0.19 24.85 8.14
CA TRP A 265 -1.01 26.02 7.79
C TRP A 265 -2.48 25.66 7.83
N ARG A 266 -3.31 26.67 8.03
CA ARG A 266 -4.76 26.58 8.04
C ARG A 266 -5.32 27.38 6.87
N PHE A 267 -6.04 26.70 6.00
CA PHE A 267 -6.87 27.32 4.98
C PHE A 267 -8.30 27.51 5.50
N PRO A 268 -9.04 28.52 5.03
CA PRO A 268 -10.44 28.71 5.41
C PRO A 268 -11.33 27.52 5.05
N SER A 269 -11.04 26.86 3.92
CA SER A 269 -11.75 25.66 3.48
C SER A 269 -10.82 24.70 2.71
N PHE A 270 -11.27 23.45 2.56
CA PHE A 270 -10.59 22.46 1.72
C PHE A 270 -10.49 22.92 0.27
N ALA A 271 -11.51 23.62 -0.24
CA ALA A 271 -11.50 24.19 -1.59
C ALA A 271 -10.44 25.29 -1.78
N ASP A 272 -10.19 26.11 -0.75
CA ASP A 272 -9.09 27.10 -0.77
C ASP A 272 -7.73 26.40 -0.79
N GLY A 273 -7.55 25.39 0.06
CA GLY A 273 -6.32 24.59 0.10
C GLY A 273 -6.06 23.87 -1.22
N LEU A 274 -7.09 23.30 -1.87
CA LEU A 274 -6.98 22.65 -3.17
C LEU A 274 -6.49 23.61 -4.26
N ARG A 275 -7.00 24.85 -4.27
CA ARG A 275 -6.53 25.89 -5.22
C ARG A 275 -5.06 26.23 -4.99
N ALA A 276 -4.65 26.37 -3.73
CA ALA A 276 -3.26 26.63 -3.39
C ALA A 276 -2.34 25.46 -3.77
N MET A 277 -2.74 24.23 -3.46
CA MET A 277 -2.00 23.01 -3.85
C MET A 277 -1.83 22.89 -5.36
N ARG A 278 -2.88 23.14 -6.13
CA ARG A 278 -2.80 23.14 -7.59
C ARG A 278 -1.81 24.19 -8.10
N SER A 279 -1.90 25.42 -7.59
CA SER A 279 -0.99 26.50 -7.99
C SER A 279 0.47 26.16 -7.64
N LEU A 280 0.73 25.58 -6.48
CA LEU A 280 2.07 25.11 -6.11
C LEU A 280 2.57 23.99 -7.03
N ALA A 281 1.69 23.06 -7.41
CA ALA A 281 2.06 21.94 -8.28
C ALA A 281 2.29 22.34 -9.75
N GLN A 282 1.67 23.43 -10.22
CA GLN A 282 1.73 23.89 -11.61
C GLN A 282 2.73 25.04 -11.82
N ASP A 283 2.76 26.00 -10.90
CA ASP A 283 3.44 27.28 -11.09
C ASP A 283 4.46 27.60 -9.98
N GLY A 284 4.45 26.84 -8.88
CA GLY A 284 5.22 27.14 -7.68
C GLY A 284 6.32 26.13 -7.34
N PRO A 285 7.11 26.40 -6.29
CA PRO A 285 8.01 25.40 -5.73
C PRO A 285 7.16 24.41 -4.94
N LEU A 286 7.06 23.18 -5.44
CA LEU A 286 6.29 22.14 -4.79
C LEU A 286 7.05 21.57 -3.57
N PRO A 287 6.48 21.61 -2.35
CA PRO A 287 7.06 20.94 -1.19
C PRO A 287 7.28 19.44 -1.42
N ALA A 288 8.34 18.87 -0.82
CA ALA A 288 8.56 17.43 -0.86
C ALA A 288 7.34 16.64 -0.33
N VAL A 289 6.75 17.12 0.77
CA VAL A 289 5.47 16.66 1.32
C VAL A 289 4.46 17.79 1.20
N ALA A 290 3.34 17.52 0.53
CA ALA A 290 2.20 18.42 0.45
C ALA A 290 0.90 17.67 0.78
N ARG A 291 0.44 17.80 2.03
CA ARG A 291 -0.79 17.16 2.52
C ARG A 291 -1.82 18.21 2.92
N LEU A 292 -3.08 18.01 2.56
CA LEU A 292 -4.20 18.88 2.95
C LEU A 292 -5.33 18.01 3.45
N SER A 293 -5.65 18.13 4.73
CA SER A 293 -6.77 17.48 5.38
C SER A 293 -8.04 18.33 5.22
N ASP A 294 -9.17 17.69 4.96
CA ASP A 294 -10.47 18.36 4.95
C ASP A 294 -10.86 18.83 6.35
N GLU A 295 -11.95 19.58 6.46
CA GLU A 295 -12.38 20.19 7.70
C GLU A 295 -12.70 19.15 8.78
N VAL A 296 -13.23 17.97 8.39
CA VAL A 296 -13.57 16.90 9.33
C VAL A 296 -12.30 16.28 9.91
N GLU A 297 -11.31 15.95 9.07
CA GLU A 297 -10.02 15.41 9.53
C GLU A 297 -9.23 16.46 10.35
N SER A 298 -9.34 17.74 9.96
CA SER A 298 -8.66 18.85 10.65
C SER A 298 -9.21 19.08 12.06
N GLN A 299 -10.52 18.93 12.25
CA GLN A 299 -11.16 19.02 13.57
C GLN A 299 -10.65 17.95 14.55
N VAL A 300 -10.32 16.75 14.07
CA VAL A 300 -9.69 15.70 14.90
C VAL A 300 -8.33 16.17 15.44
N SER A 301 -7.65 17.05 14.71
CA SER A 301 -6.40 17.69 15.13
C SER A 301 -6.60 19.02 15.86
N GLY A 302 -7.84 19.41 16.17
CA GLY A 302 -8.19 20.65 16.85
C GLY A 302 -8.06 21.92 15.99
N VAL A 303 -8.07 21.78 14.66
CA VAL A 303 -7.94 22.91 13.72
C VAL A 303 -9.30 23.20 13.07
N ASP A 304 -9.74 24.46 13.15
CA ASP A 304 -10.92 24.96 12.45
C ASP A 304 -10.58 25.42 11.02
N GLY A 305 -11.23 24.84 10.02
CA GLY A 305 -10.86 24.95 8.60
C GLY A 305 -10.04 23.75 8.12
N ALA A 306 -9.30 23.89 7.02
CA ALA A 306 -8.52 22.82 6.42
C ALA A 306 -7.04 22.92 6.79
N LEU A 307 -6.49 21.87 7.41
CA LEU A 307 -5.10 21.77 7.84
C LEU A 307 -4.22 21.29 6.68
N ALA A 308 -3.22 22.08 6.32
CA ALA A 308 -2.14 21.69 5.43
C ALA A 308 -0.86 21.41 6.21
N ILE A 309 -0.16 20.32 5.86
CA ILE A 309 1.19 20.03 6.31
C ILE A 309 2.11 20.08 5.09
N PHE A 310 3.00 21.05 5.06
CA PHE A 310 4.03 21.19 4.03
C PHE A 310 5.41 20.99 4.62
N SER A 311 6.27 20.31 3.84
CA SER A 311 7.69 20.29 4.12
C SER A 311 8.43 21.44 3.44
N SER A 312 9.73 21.53 3.69
CA SER A 312 10.63 22.32 2.87
C SER A 312 10.61 21.84 1.39
N PRO A 313 10.74 22.77 0.41
CA PRO A 313 10.85 22.43 -1.01
C PRO A 313 12.24 21.87 -1.34
N ASP A 314 13.28 22.46 -0.73
CA ASP A 314 14.65 22.00 -0.76
C ASP A 314 15.06 21.43 0.59
N LEU A 315 16.03 20.53 0.56
CA LEU A 315 16.69 19.98 1.74
C LEU A 315 17.32 21.17 2.52
N ASP A 316 16.99 21.29 3.81
CA ASP A 316 17.44 22.36 4.72
C ASP A 316 16.78 23.76 4.60
N ALA A 317 15.93 24.03 3.60
CA ALA A 317 15.18 25.29 3.50
C ALA A 317 14.00 25.36 4.50
N PRO A 318 13.50 26.54 4.89
CA PRO A 318 12.21 26.63 5.58
C PRO A 318 11.07 26.25 4.61
N PRO A 319 9.95 25.70 5.12
CA PRO A 319 8.75 25.56 4.32
C PRO A 319 8.23 26.92 3.79
N LEU A 320 7.62 26.92 2.62
CA LEU A 320 7.07 28.12 1.99
C LEU A 320 5.70 28.45 2.55
N ASP A 321 5.42 29.74 2.77
CA ASP A 321 4.09 30.21 3.13
C ASP A 321 3.18 30.20 1.89
N PRO A 322 2.16 29.33 1.83
CA PRO A 322 1.23 29.32 0.71
C PRO A 322 0.29 30.54 0.77
N PRO A 323 -0.04 31.14 -0.39
CA PRO A 323 -0.99 32.24 -0.44
C PRO A 323 -2.35 31.86 0.16
N GLY A 324 -2.90 32.74 1.01
CA GLY A 324 -4.25 32.58 1.57
C GLY A 324 -4.35 31.63 2.77
N ALA A 325 -3.23 31.11 3.29
CA ALA A 325 -3.23 30.30 4.51
C ALA A 325 -2.74 31.08 5.74
N THR A 326 -3.22 30.68 6.92
CA THR A 326 -2.71 31.16 8.21
C THR A 326 -1.65 30.17 8.72
N PRO A 327 -0.41 30.60 9.03
CA PRO A 327 0.60 29.70 9.56
C PRO A 327 0.22 29.20 10.97
N LEU A 328 0.42 27.91 11.20
CA LEU A 328 0.31 27.25 12.52
C LEU A 328 1.69 26.94 13.13
N GLY A 329 2.76 27.07 12.33
CA GLY A 329 4.14 26.89 12.75
C GLY A 329 4.62 25.42 12.75
N ALA A 330 5.85 25.22 13.20
CA ALA A 330 6.54 23.93 13.16
C ALA A 330 5.88 22.86 14.04
N ALA A 331 5.25 23.25 15.16
CA ALA A 331 4.66 22.29 16.11
C ALA A 331 3.60 21.38 15.47
N ALA A 332 2.80 21.92 14.55
CA ALA A 332 1.82 21.14 13.79
C ALA A 332 2.50 20.13 12.84
N GLY A 333 3.56 20.56 12.15
CA GLY A 333 4.38 19.69 11.32
C GLY A 333 5.08 18.57 12.11
N ASP A 334 5.68 18.92 13.24
CA ASP A 334 6.36 17.97 14.13
C ASP A 334 5.38 16.94 14.72
N ALA A 335 4.17 17.37 15.09
CA ALA A 335 3.12 16.48 15.58
C ALA A 335 2.70 15.48 14.49
N TRP A 336 2.47 15.96 13.27
CA TRP A 336 2.18 15.10 12.12
C TRP A 336 3.33 14.12 11.86
N GLN A 337 4.57 14.59 11.84
CA GLN A 337 5.75 13.77 11.57
C GLN A 337 5.90 12.62 12.58
N ARG A 338 5.65 12.88 13.86
CA ARG A 338 5.66 11.84 14.91
C ARG A 338 4.50 10.85 14.78
N GLY A 339 3.30 11.34 14.45
CA GLY A 339 2.08 10.52 14.41
C GLY A 339 1.88 9.70 13.15
N ARG A 340 2.61 9.97 12.05
CA ARG A 340 2.33 9.44 10.71
C ARG A 340 2.35 7.91 10.54
N TYR A 341 2.89 7.17 11.51
CA TYR A 341 2.91 5.70 11.52
C TYR A 341 1.93 5.06 12.55
N GLY A 342 1.16 5.88 13.27
CA GLY A 342 0.28 5.43 14.35
C GLY A 342 -1.06 4.84 13.89
N ALA A 343 -1.48 5.08 12.64
CA ALA A 343 -2.83 4.76 12.16
C ALA A 343 -3.16 3.25 12.25
N GLY A 344 -2.19 2.37 11.99
CA GLY A 344 -2.39 0.93 12.10
C GLY A 344 -2.70 0.47 13.53
N TYR A 345 -2.05 1.07 14.53
CA TYR A 345 -2.32 0.80 15.95
C TYR A 345 -3.70 1.32 16.37
N LEU A 346 -4.11 2.49 15.85
CA LEU A 346 -5.44 3.05 16.12
C LEU A 346 -6.57 2.20 15.54
N ARG A 347 -6.38 1.69 14.32
CA ARG A 347 -7.31 0.75 13.68
C ARG A 347 -7.50 -0.51 14.52
N ASP A 348 -6.43 -1.09 15.04
CA ASP A 348 -6.51 -2.30 15.86
C ASP A 348 -7.26 -2.04 17.19
N ALA A 349 -7.01 -0.89 17.82
CA ALA A 349 -7.75 -0.46 19.01
C ALA A 349 -9.25 -0.23 18.72
N LEU A 350 -9.56 0.27 17.52
CA LEU A 350 -10.95 0.44 17.05
C LEU A 350 -11.64 -0.90 16.82
N LEU A 351 -10.95 -1.86 16.21
CA LEU A 351 -11.42 -3.24 16.03
C LEU A 351 -11.73 -3.91 17.37
N ASP A 352 -10.88 -3.73 18.37
CA ASP A 352 -11.09 -4.26 19.72
C ASP A 352 -12.27 -3.61 20.45
N ALA A 353 -12.66 -2.39 20.08
CA ALA A 353 -13.82 -1.69 20.64
C ALA A 353 -15.13 -1.96 19.89
N GLY A 354 -15.12 -2.83 18.88
CA GLY A 354 -16.32 -3.16 18.09
C GLY A 354 -16.65 -2.15 16.98
N GLY A 355 -15.67 -1.35 16.57
CA GLY A 355 -15.73 -0.59 15.32
C GLY A 355 -14.76 -1.13 14.30
N TRP A 356 -14.74 -0.52 13.13
CA TRP A 356 -13.69 -0.72 12.14
C TRP A 356 -13.43 0.58 11.39
N ALA A 357 -12.23 0.67 10.82
CA ALA A 357 -11.89 1.71 9.88
C ALA A 357 -11.34 1.08 8.61
N ASP A 358 -11.62 1.71 7.47
CA ASP A 358 -10.99 1.40 6.21
C ASP A 358 -10.42 2.68 5.61
N THR A 359 -9.37 2.50 4.81
CA THR A 359 -8.80 3.56 4.02
C THR A 359 -8.72 3.14 2.57
N PHE A 360 -9.09 4.05 1.68
CA PHE A 360 -8.91 3.86 0.26
C PHE A 360 -8.59 5.20 -0.38
N GLU A 361 -8.13 5.13 -1.61
CA GLU A 361 -7.53 6.26 -2.27
C GLU A 361 -7.69 6.16 -3.77
N THR A 362 -7.77 7.32 -4.40
CA THR A 362 -7.90 7.48 -5.85
C THR A 362 -7.01 8.64 -6.28
N ALA A 363 -6.84 8.80 -7.59
CA ALA A 363 -6.31 10.02 -8.17
C ALA A 363 -7.11 10.41 -9.41
N THR A 364 -7.19 11.71 -9.67
CA THR A 364 -7.84 12.24 -10.87
C THR A 364 -7.22 13.58 -11.27
N PHE A 365 -7.59 14.07 -12.44
CA PHE A 365 -7.14 15.36 -12.94
C PHE A 365 -7.73 16.52 -12.14
N TRP A 366 -6.99 17.63 -12.04
CA TRP A 366 -7.38 18.79 -11.23
C TRP A 366 -8.80 19.31 -11.49
N HIS A 367 -9.28 19.26 -12.74
CA HIS A 367 -10.63 19.73 -13.09
C HIS A 367 -11.75 18.87 -12.50
N ARG A 368 -11.47 17.62 -12.10
CA ARG A 368 -12.44 16.69 -11.50
C ARG A 368 -12.30 16.57 -9.99
N VAL A 369 -11.17 17.00 -9.40
CA VAL A 369 -10.89 16.80 -7.97
C VAL A 369 -12.01 17.31 -7.06
N PRO A 370 -12.58 18.53 -7.24
CA PRO A 370 -13.65 19.01 -6.37
C PRO A 370 -14.92 18.15 -6.45
N ASP A 371 -15.33 17.76 -7.66
CA ASP A 371 -16.55 16.97 -7.88
C ASP A 371 -16.35 15.52 -7.41
N ALA A 372 -15.18 14.93 -7.67
CA ALA A 372 -14.82 13.62 -7.14
C ALA A 372 -14.78 13.62 -5.61
N TYR A 373 -14.23 14.68 -5.00
CA TYR A 373 -14.19 14.83 -3.55
C TYR A 373 -15.60 14.73 -2.94
N ALA A 374 -16.54 15.52 -3.47
CA ALA A 374 -17.91 15.57 -3.01
C ALA A 374 -18.67 14.26 -3.28
N ALA A 375 -18.62 13.75 -4.52
CA ALA A 375 -19.36 12.57 -4.92
C ALA A 375 -18.98 11.32 -4.12
N ILE A 376 -17.68 11.09 -3.92
CA ILE A 376 -17.19 9.93 -3.14
C ILE A 376 -17.57 10.08 -1.66
N ARG A 377 -17.40 11.27 -1.08
CA ARG A 377 -17.80 11.54 0.31
C ARG A 377 -19.28 11.27 0.52
N ASP A 378 -20.12 11.74 -0.39
CA ASP A 378 -21.57 11.62 -0.28
C ASP A 378 -22.02 10.16 -0.45
N ALA A 379 -21.42 9.41 -1.39
CA ALA A 379 -21.65 7.98 -1.54
C ALA A 379 -21.25 7.17 -0.29
N LEU A 380 -20.12 7.50 0.35
CA LEU A 380 -19.71 6.87 1.60
C LEU A 380 -20.69 7.17 2.74
N ARG A 381 -21.17 8.41 2.85
CA ARG A 381 -22.15 8.82 3.86
C ARG A 381 -23.51 8.17 3.64
N GLU A 382 -23.91 7.94 2.39
CA GLU A 382 -25.12 7.20 2.07
C GLU A 382 -24.97 5.71 2.43
N ALA A 383 -23.84 5.09 2.07
CA ALA A 383 -23.58 3.68 2.36
C ALA A 383 -23.38 3.39 3.84
N ALA A 384 -22.85 4.35 4.61
CA ALA A 384 -22.66 4.25 6.06
C ALA A 384 -23.03 5.55 6.78
N PRO A 385 -24.32 5.82 7.03
CA PRO A 385 -24.79 7.10 7.60
C PRO A 385 -24.30 7.44 9.00
N ARG A 386 -23.79 6.44 9.73
CA ARG A 386 -23.21 6.61 11.08
C ARG A 386 -21.69 6.70 11.07
N ALA A 387 -21.06 6.61 9.91
CA ALA A 387 -19.61 6.64 9.81
C ALA A 387 -19.08 8.07 9.88
N VAL A 388 -17.90 8.22 10.46
CA VAL A 388 -17.05 9.39 10.26
C VAL A 388 -16.31 9.19 8.94
N VAL A 389 -16.53 10.10 8.00
CA VAL A 389 -15.86 10.13 6.71
C VAL A 389 -14.95 11.35 6.67
N MET A 390 -13.66 11.08 6.50
CA MET A 390 -12.58 12.06 6.40
C MET A 390 -11.88 11.92 5.05
N CYS A 391 -11.32 13.01 4.56
CA CYS A 391 -10.50 13.00 3.36
C CYS A 391 -9.29 13.92 3.51
N HIS A 392 -8.20 13.55 2.86
CA HIS A 392 -7.11 14.46 2.59
C HIS A 392 -6.56 14.28 1.19
N VAL A 393 -5.96 15.35 0.66
CA VAL A 393 -5.01 15.23 -0.44
C VAL A 393 -3.74 14.61 0.11
N SER A 394 -3.37 13.44 -0.41
CA SER A 394 -2.17 12.72 0.02
C SER A 394 -0.95 13.04 -0.85
N HIS A 395 -1.18 13.30 -2.14
CA HIS A 395 -0.15 13.57 -3.13
C HIS A 395 -0.69 14.55 -4.18
N VAL A 396 0.20 15.35 -4.74
CA VAL A 396 -0.10 16.32 -5.79
C VAL A 396 0.84 16.14 -6.97
N TYR A 397 0.29 16.40 -8.15
CA TYR A 397 0.96 16.31 -9.44
C TYR A 397 0.66 17.58 -10.23
N GLU A 398 1.47 17.86 -11.24
CA GLU A 398 1.22 18.98 -12.16
C GLU A 398 -0.20 18.92 -12.76
N ASN A 399 -0.68 17.73 -13.09
CA ASN A 399 -1.95 17.50 -13.76
C ASN A 399 -3.09 17.00 -12.86
N GLY A 400 -2.85 16.64 -11.61
CA GLY A 400 -3.88 16.10 -10.73
C GLY A 400 -3.45 15.92 -9.28
N ALA A 401 -4.30 15.24 -8.52
CA ALA A 401 -4.04 14.94 -7.11
C ALA A 401 -4.60 13.58 -6.71
N SER A 402 -4.02 13.01 -5.65
CA SER A 402 -4.57 11.84 -4.97
C SER A 402 -5.44 12.26 -3.79
N LEU A 403 -6.68 11.77 -3.77
CA LEU A 403 -7.60 11.87 -2.65
C LEU A 403 -7.52 10.58 -1.84
N TYR A 404 -7.38 10.71 -0.53
CA TYR A 404 -7.29 9.59 0.40
C TYR A 404 -8.41 9.71 1.42
N TYR A 405 -9.27 8.71 1.47
CA TYR A 405 -10.41 8.66 2.36
C TYR A 405 -10.12 7.75 3.53
N THR A 406 -10.56 8.19 4.71
CA THR A 406 -10.68 7.34 5.89
C THR A 406 -12.14 7.28 6.28
N LEU A 407 -12.67 6.07 6.39
CA LEU A 407 -14.00 5.82 6.94
C LEU A 407 -13.84 5.05 8.25
N ALA A 408 -14.49 5.51 9.31
CA ALA A 408 -14.57 4.80 10.59
C ALA A 408 -16.01 4.68 11.05
N THR A 409 -16.43 3.49 11.46
CA THR A 409 -17.81 3.22 11.89
C THR A 409 -17.86 2.14 12.96
N LYS A 410 -18.99 2.05 13.65
CA LYS A 410 -19.34 0.90 14.49
C LYS A 410 -19.74 -0.29 13.61
N SER A 411 -19.31 -1.48 14.01
CA SER A 411 -19.72 -2.74 13.38
C SER A 411 -21.21 -3.01 13.61
N ASP A 412 -21.88 -3.55 12.60
CA ASP A 412 -23.19 -4.21 12.75
C ASP A 412 -23.02 -5.73 13.01
N ASP A 413 -24.09 -6.50 12.82
CA ASP A 413 -24.10 -7.95 13.05
C ASP A 413 -23.30 -8.75 12.00
N ASP A 414 -23.04 -8.17 10.81
CA ASP A 414 -22.21 -8.76 9.75
C ASP A 414 -21.22 -7.70 9.21
N PRO A 415 -20.14 -7.42 9.95
CA PRO A 415 -19.22 -6.35 9.60
C PRO A 415 -18.49 -6.59 8.27
N VAL A 416 -18.37 -7.83 7.82
CA VAL A 416 -17.78 -8.15 6.51
C VAL A 416 -18.73 -7.75 5.39
N ALA A 417 -20.02 -8.09 5.48
CA ALA A 417 -21.01 -7.63 4.51
C ALA A 417 -21.16 -6.11 4.53
N GLN A 418 -21.14 -5.50 5.72
CA GLN A 418 -21.14 -4.05 5.90
C GLN A 418 -19.96 -3.40 5.15
N TRP A 419 -18.74 -3.88 5.38
CA TRP A 419 -17.54 -3.39 4.70
C TRP A 419 -17.65 -3.56 3.18
N ARG A 420 -18.07 -4.73 2.69
CA ARG A 420 -18.22 -5.00 1.23
C ARG A 420 -19.19 -4.04 0.56
N SER A 421 -20.30 -3.72 1.23
CA SER A 421 -21.29 -2.74 0.73
C SER A 421 -20.67 -1.34 0.61
N VAL A 422 -19.98 -0.89 1.66
CA VAL A 422 -19.28 0.40 1.67
C VAL A 422 -18.18 0.45 0.61
N LYS A 423 -17.37 -0.61 0.49
CA LYS A 423 -16.31 -0.72 -0.50
C LYS A 423 -16.86 -0.64 -1.92
N LYS A 424 -18.00 -1.28 -2.16
CA LYS A 424 -18.70 -1.21 -3.44
C LYS A 424 -19.16 0.21 -3.77
N ALA A 425 -19.82 0.88 -2.82
CA ALA A 425 -20.26 2.26 -3.00
C ALA A 425 -19.09 3.21 -3.29
N ALA A 426 -17.97 3.03 -2.56
CA ALA A 426 -16.74 3.78 -2.78
C ALA A 426 -16.18 3.58 -4.20
N GLY A 427 -16.01 2.33 -4.63
CA GLY A 427 -15.47 2.00 -5.95
C GLY A 427 -16.37 2.49 -7.10
N ASP A 428 -17.69 2.35 -6.95
CA ASP A 428 -18.66 2.84 -7.94
C ASP A 428 -18.59 4.37 -8.07
N ALA A 429 -18.49 5.09 -6.94
CA ALA A 429 -18.36 6.54 -6.93
C ALA A 429 -17.03 7.03 -7.53
N VAL A 430 -15.91 6.34 -7.24
CA VAL A 430 -14.60 6.63 -7.85
C VAL A 430 -14.66 6.49 -9.37
N ALA A 431 -15.20 5.37 -9.86
CA ALA A 431 -15.32 5.11 -11.28
C ALA A 431 -16.23 6.14 -11.98
N ALA A 432 -17.38 6.47 -11.38
CA ALA A 432 -18.31 7.47 -11.91
C ALA A 432 -17.72 8.88 -11.93
N ALA A 433 -16.90 9.24 -10.94
CA ALA A 433 -16.19 10.52 -10.89
C ALA A 433 -14.98 10.59 -11.84
N GLY A 434 -14.66 9.48 -12.53
CA GLY A 434 -13.53 9.40 -13.45
C GLY A 434 -12.17 9.50 -12.76
N GLY A 435 -12.06 8.96 -11.54
CA GLY A 435 -10.79 8.67 -10.88
C GLY A 435 -10.27 7.27 -11.23
N THR A 436 -8.98 7.04 -11.05
CA THR A 436 -8.43 5.67 -11.08
C THR A 436 -8.81 4.93 -9.79
N ILE A 437 -9.07 3.62 -9.87
CA ILE A 437 -9.54 2.85 -8.70
C ILE A 437 -8.53 2.84 -7.54
N THR A 438 -7.25 3.03 -7.83
CA THR A 438 -6.16 3.12 -6.84
C THR A 438 -5.10 4.07 -7.35
N HIS A 439 -4.45 4.79 -6.46
CA HIS A 439 -3.24 5.52 -6.77
C HIS A 439 -1.98 4.82 -6.22
N HIS A 440 -2.04 4.13 -5.07
CA HIS A 440 -0.89 3.44 -4.46
C HIS A 440 -1.18 2.22 -3.58
N HIS A 441 -2.44 1.86 -3.31
CA HIS A 441 -2.77 0.63 -2.57
C HIS A 441 -2.57 -0.64 -3.42
N GLY A 442 -2.78 -0.56 -4.73
CA GLY A 442 -2.76 -1.69 -5.65
C GLY A 442 -4.16 -2.16 -6.03
N ILE A 443 -4.26 -3.18 -6.87
CA ILE A 443 -5.52 -3.75 -7.34
C ILE A 443 -5.97 -4.90 -6.45
N GLY A 444 -5.08 -5.84 -6.17
CA GLY A 444 -5.37 -7.02 -5.37
C GLY A 444 -6.60 -7.78 -5.87
N ARG A 445 -7.46 -8.17 -4.93
CA ARG A 445 -8.81 -8.68 -5.20
C ARG A 445 -9.83 -7.57 -5.07
N ASP A 446 -9.62 -6.69 -4.10
CA ASP A 446 -10.61 -5.74 -3.62
C ASP A 446 -10.96 -4.68 -4.67
N HIS A 447 -10.02 -4.32 -5.56
CA HIS A 447 -10.26 -3.33 -6.62
C HIS A 447 -10.42 -3.95 -8.01
N ARG A 448 -10.20 -5.26 -8.16
CA ARG A 448 -10.23 -5.97 -9.45
C ARG A 448 -11.51 -5.74 -10.27
N PRO A 449 -12.72 -5.72 -9.69
CA PRO A 449 -13.95 -5.49 -10.45
C PRO A 449 -13.97 -4.14 -11.21
N TRP A 450 -13.48 -3.07 -10.59
CA TRP A 450 -13.43 -1.74 -11.22
C TRP A 450 -12.23 -1.57 -12.14
N TYR A 451 -11.08 -2.18 -11.79
CA TYR A 451 -9.90 -2.17 -12.64
C TYR A 451 -10.18 -2.75 -14.03
N ALA A 452 -11.01 -3.80 -14.10
CA ALA A 452 -11.46 -4.38 -15.36
C ALA A 452 -12.17 -3.37 -16.28
N GLY A 453 -12.99 -2.49 -15.69
CA GLY A 453 -13.65 -1.40 -16.39
C GLY A 453 -12.69 -0.30 -16.82
N GLU A 454 -11.71 0.03 -15.97
CA GLU A 454 -10.69 1.07 -16.21
C GLU A 454 -9.79 0.76 -17.41
N ILE A 455 -9.31 -0.49 -17.54
CA ILE A 455 -8.40 -0.88 -18.65
C ILE A 455 -9.14 -1.41 -19.88
N GLY A 456 -10.43 -1.73 -19.74
CA GLY A 456 -11.26 -2.31 -20.79
C GLY A 456 -10.81 -3.71 -21.25
N PRO A 457 -11.57 -4.32 -22.17
CA PRO A 457 -11.35 -5.71 -22.59
C PRO A 457 -10.00 -5.93 -23.32
N VAL A 458 -9.52 -4.94 -24.07
CA VAL A 458 -8.23 -5.02 -24.77
C VAL A 458 -7.06 -4.97 -23.80
N GLY A 459 -7.08 -4.05 -22.82
CA GLY A 459 -6.08 -4.00 -21.76
C GLY A 459 -6.03 -5.29 -20.96
N ALA A 460 -7.20 -5.82 -20.59
CA ALA A 460 -7.30 -7.13 -19.93
C ALA A 460 -6.69 -8.26 -20.78
N ALA A 461 -6.96 -8.29 -22.09
CA ALA A 461 -6.38 -9.29 -22.99
C ALA A 461 -4.85 -9.18 -23.09
N MET A 462 -4.30 -7.95 -23.09
CA MET A 462 -2.85 -7.74 -23.06
C MET A 462 -2.22 -8.31 -21.79
N LEU A 463 -2.80 -8.02 -20.63
CA LEU A 463 -2.29 -8.54 -19.36
C LEU A 463 -2.37 -10.07 -19.29
N ARG A 464 -3.46 -10.68 -19.79
CA ARG A 464 -3.59 -12.14 -19.90
C ARG A 464 -2.57 -12.75 -20.87
N GLY A 465 -2.25 -12.07 -21.98
CA GLY A 465 -1.21 -12.49 -22.91
C GLY A 465 0.18 -12.50 -22.26
N VAL A 466 0.51 -11.45 -21.48
CA VAL A 466 1.74 -11.41 -20.68
C VAL A 466 1.76 -12.56 -19.67
N LYS A 467 0.66 -12.76 -18.93
CA LYS A 467 0.52 -13.87 -17.97
C LYS A 467 0.81 -15.21 -18.61
N GLN A 468 0.17 -15.50 -19.74
CA GLN A 468 0.32 -16.77 -20.45
C GLN A 468 1.75 -16.98 -20.95
N ALA A 469 2.45 -15.90 -21.33
CA ALA A 469 3.82 -15.98 -21.81
C ALA A 469 4.83 -16.29 -20.70
N VAL A 470 4.68 -15.66 -19.52
CA VAL A 470 5.66 -15.78 -18.41
C VAL A 470 5.31 -16.87 -17.41
N ASP A 471 4.04 -17.26 -17.32
CA ASP A 471 3.50 -18.28 -16.43
C ASP A 471 2.38 -19.09 -17.10
N PRO A 472 2.74 -20.02 -18.01
CA PRO A 472 1.77 -20.84 -18.73
C PRO A 472 0.91 -21.75 -17.83
N ALA A 473 1.43 -22.13 -16.66
CA ALA A 473 0.72 -22.97 -15.69
C ALA A 473 -0.26 -22.18 -14.80
N GLY A 474 -0.16 -20.84 -14.82
CA GLY A 474 -1.00 -19.92 -14.06
C GLY A 474 -0.74 -19.96 -12.55
N ILE A 475 0.44 -20.40 -12.11
CA ILE A 475 0.75 -20.66 -10.69
C ILE A 475 1.04 -19.40 -9.88
N LEU A 476 1.50 -18.31 -10.51
CA LEU A 476 1.90 -17.09 -9.79
C LEU A 476 0.68 -16.27 -9.38
N ASN A 477 0.46 -16.15 -8.07
CA ASN A 477 -0.58 -15.35 -7.40
C ASN A 477 -1.95 -15.35 -8.12
N PRO A 478 -2.56 -16.53 -8.38
CA PRO A 478 -3.80 -16.63 -9.13
C PRO A 478 -4.96 -15.90 -8.42
N GLY A 479 -5.84 -15.28 -9.20
CA GLY A 479 -7.00 -14.53 -8.69
C GLY A 479 -6.74 -13.07 -8.32
N ILE A 480 -5.49 -12.61 -8.45
CA ILE A 480 -5.07 -11.22 -8.21
C ILE A 480 -4.91 -10.49 -9.54
N LEU A 481 -5.21 -9.18 -9.57
CA LEU A 481 -5.01 -8.23 -10.69
C LEU A 481 -5.78 -8.52 -11.99
N LEU A 482 -5.70 -9.75 -12.50
CA LEU A 482 -6.26 -10.16 -13.79
C LEU A 482 -7.77 -10.42 -13.69
N PRO A 483 -8.60 -9.67 -14.45
CA PRO A 483 -10.04 -9.85 -14.48
C PRO A 483 -10.49 -11.03 -15.33
#